data_AF-A0A0A0MAI9-F1
#
_entry.id   AF-A0A0A0MAI9-F1
#
_cell.length_a   1.000
_cell.length_b   1.000
_cell.length_c   1.000
_cell.angle_alpha   90.00
_cell.angle_beta   90.00
_cell.angle_gamma   90.00
#
_symmetry.space_group_name_H-M   'P 1'
#
loop_
_entity.id
_entity.type
_entity.pdbx_description
1 polymer ?
#
loop_
_entity_poly.entity_id
_entity_poly.type
_entity_poly.pdbx_seq_one_letter_code
_entity_poly.pdbx_strand_id
1 'polypeptide(L)'
;MADPQSTGTPPAKPNTNARYLFLLLIGLVLGIVGTVMTLQAIDSGKTWRDRYPMATMHLLQAHSAQMAGKLKGNRCEVTDSLPHLQALRTLANDLEPAFPGLADDSRFADHAAGMRARLDQALANPPAGCEALKEAASSVGESCRACHLDFRT
;
A
#
# COMPACT_ATOMS: atom_id res chain seq x y z
N MET A 1 0.32 -22.43 -80.78
CA MET A 1 0.60 -21.39 -79.77
C MET A 1 -0.03 -21.82 -78.46
N ALA A 2 0.70 -21.64 -77.36
CA ALA A 2 0.28 -22.01 -76.01
C ALA A 2 -0.73 -20.99 -75.44
N ASP A 3 -1.61 -21.46 -74.56
CA ASP A 3 -2.18 -20.66 -73.48
C ASP A 3 -1.98 -21.41 -72.15
N PRO A 4 -1.46 -20.76 -71.10
CA PRO A 4 -1.11 -21.41 -69.83
C PRO A 4 -2.34 -21.56 -68.93
N GLN A 5 -2.52 -22.76 -68.38
CA GLN A 5 -3.52 -22.98 -67.33
C GLN A 5 -3.13 -22.23 -66.05
N SER A 6 -4.02 -21.36 -65.59
CA SER A 6 -3.96 -20.71 -64.30
C SER A 6 -4.15 -21.75 -63.19
N THR A 7 -3.12 -21.96 -62.38
CA THR A 7 -3.16 -22.84 -61.21
C THR A 7 -3.86 -22.14 -60.05
N GLY A 8 -5.16 -22.40 -59.89
CA GLY A 8 -5.91 -22.00 -58.69
C GLY A 8 -5.45 -22.78 -57.46
N THR A 9 -4.90 -22.09 -56.46
CA THR A 9 -4.60 -22.68 -55.14
C THR A 9 -5.89 -23.10 -54.45
N PRO A 10 -5.99 -24.34 -53.90
CA PRO A 10 -7.19 -24.79 -53.22
C PRO A 10 -7.44 -24.00 -51.92
N PRO A 11 -8.71 -23.72 -51.57
CA PRO A 11 -9.06 -22.98 -50.36
C PRO A 11 -8.59 -23.76 -49.12
N ALA A 12 -7.87 -23.08 -48.23
CA ALA A 12 -7.40 -23.65 -46.98
C ALA A 12 -8.59 -24.22 -46.17
N LYS A 13 -8.50 -25.51 -45.79
CA LYS A 13 -9.52 -26.18 -44.98
C LYS A 13 -9.72 -25.43 -43.66
N PRO A 14 -10.98 -25.13 -43.25
CA PRO A 14 -11.24 -24.43 -42.02
C PRO A 14 -10.79 -25.27 -40.82
N ASN A 15 -9.83 -24.75 -40.07
CA ASN A 15 -9.24 -25.34 -38.88
C ASN A 15 -10.19 -25.15 -37.68
N THR A 16 -11.15 -26.06 -37.55
CA THR A 16 -12.14 -26.11 -36.45
C THR A 16 -11.52 -25.98 -35.06
N ASN A 17 -10.34 -26.56 -34.82
CA ASN A 17 -9.62 -26.44 -33.53
C ASN A 17 -9.17 -25.00 -33.26
N ALA A 18 -8.74 -24.26 -34.29
CA ALA A 18 -8.37 -22.85 -34.14
C ALA A 18 -9.59 -21.98 -33.84
N ARG A 19 -10.77 -22.33 -34.39
CA ARG A 19 -12.03 -21.65 -34.06
C ARG A 19 -12.43 -21.87 -32.61
N TYR A 20 -12.34 -23.10 -32.10
CA TYR A 20 -12.64 -23.38 -30.69
C TYR A 20 -11.63 -22.73 -29.74
N LEU A 21 -10.34 -22.74 -30.06
CA LEU A 21 -9.32 -22.02 -29.29
C LEU A 21 -9.62 -20.51 -29.24
N PHE A 22 -9.98 -19.92 -30.38
CA PHE A 22 -10.32 -18.50 -30.46
C PHE A 22 -11.56 -18.15 -29.63
N LEU A 23 -12.62 -18.97 -29.68
CA LEU A 23 -13.81 -18.80 -28.86
C LEU A 23 -13.50 -18.95 -27.36
N LEU A 24 -12.63 -19.91 -27.00
CA LEU A 24 -12.18 -20.08 -25.62
C LEU A 24 -11.42 -18.84 -25.13
N LEU A 25 -10.52 -18.28 -25.95
CA LEU A 25 -9.79 -17.07 -25.60
C LEU A 25 -10.71 -15.87 -25.42
N ILE A 26 -11.71 -15.69 -26.29
CA ILE A 26 -12.72 -14.63 -26.13
C ILE A 26 -13.52 -14.83 -24.84
N GLY A 27 -13.99 -16.05 -24.58
CA GLY A 27 -14.73 -16.37 -23.35
C GLY A 27 -13.89 -16.10 -22.10
N LEU A 28 -12.60 -16.46 -22.14
CA LEU A 28 -11.65 -16.20 -21.06
C LEU A 28 -11.46 -14.69 -20.84
N VAL A 29 -11.25 -13.92 -21.89
CA VAL A 29 -11.08 -12.46 -21.80
C VAL A 29 -12.34 -11.80 -21.25
N LEU A 30 -13.52 -12.15 -21.77
CA LEU A 30 -14.80 -11.61 -21.29
C LEU A 30 -15.07 -12.01 -19.83
N GLY A 31 -14.73 -13.24 -19.45
CA GLY A 31 -14.84 -13.70 -18.06
C GLY A 31 -13.92 -12.92 -17.11
N ILE A 32 -12.66 -12.68 -17.51
CA ILE A 32 -11.72 -11.86 -16.72
C ILE A 32 -12.24 -10.43 -16.57
N VAL A 33 -12.65 -9.79 -17.67
CA VAL A 33 -13.17 -8.42 -17.65
C VAL A 33 -14.42 -8.32 -16.76
N GLY A 34 -15.37 -9.26 -16.91
CA GLY A 34 -16.57 -9.31 -16.07
C GLY A 34 -16.23 -9.44 -14.58
N THR A 35 -15.29 -10.33 -14.25
CA THR A 35 -14.84 -10.53 -12.87
C THR A 35 -14.24 -9.25 -12.28
N VAL A 36 -13.31 -8.58 -13.00
CA VAL A 36 -12.69 -7.33 -12.53
C VAL A 36 -13.72 -6.22 -12.34
N MET A 37 -14.68 -6.08 -13.25
CA MET A 37 -15.75 -5.07 -13.14
C MET A 37 -16.65 -5.32 -11.91
N THR A 38 -17.00 -6.57 -11.62
CA THR A 38 -17.79 -6.90 -10.42
C THR A 38 -17.02 -6.62 -9.13
N LEU A 39 -15.73 -6.98 -9.06
CA LEU A 39 -14.88 -6.67 -7.92
C LEU A 39 -14.73 -5.16 -7.71
N GLN A 40 -14.56 -4.40 -8.80
CA GLN A 40 -14.46 -2.95 -8.75
C GLN A 40 -15.77 -2.29 -8.30
N ALA A 41 -16.94 -2.82 -8.70
CA ALA A 41 -18.23 -2.32 -8.24
C ALA A 41 -18.45 -2.54 -6.74
N ILE A 42 -18.04 -3.71 -6.22
CA ILE A 42 -18.09 -4.01 -4.79
C ILE A 42 -17.16 -3.07 -4.01
N ASP A 43 -15.94 -2.85 -4.51
CA ASP A 43 -14.96 -1.98 -3.86
C ASP A 43 -15.37 -0.49 -3.91
N SER A 44 -16.08 -0.08 -4.98
CA SER A 44 -16.67 1.26 -5.10
C SER A 44 -17.74 1.55 -4.06
N GLY A 45 -18.39 0.51 -3.52
CA GLY A 45 -19.35 0.63 -2.42
C GLY A 45 -18.73 0.97 -1.07
N LYS A 46 -17.40 0.77 -0.90
CA LYS A 46 -16.69 1.16 0.32
C LYS A 46 -16.50 2.66 0.36
N THR A 47 -16.92 3.26 1.46
CA THR A 47 -16.76 4.70 1.68
C THR A 47 -15.31 5.04 2.03
N TRP A 48 -14.98 6.33 2.12
CA TRP A 48 -13.67 6.76 2.60
C TRP A 48 -13.37 6.25 4.02
N ARG A 49 -14.40 6.11 4.87
CA ARG A 49 -14.29 5.65 6.27
C ARG A 49 -13.78 4.22 6.34
N ASP A 50 -14.24 3.36 5.44
CA ASP A 50 -13.84 1.94 5.39
C ASP A 50 -12.38 1.79 4.95
N ARG A 51 -11.87 2.73 4.15
CA ARG A 51 -10.49 2.73 3.66
C ARG A 51 -9.51 3.46 4.59
N TYR A 52 -10.02 4.34 5.43
CA TYR A 52 -9.23 5.24 6.26
C TYR A 52 -8.27 4.53 7.23
N PRO A 53 -8.66 3.47 7.99
CA PRO A 53 -7.72 2.75 8.86
C PRO A 53 -6.54 2.15 8.09
N MET A 54 -6.81 1.51 6.95
CA MET A 54 -5.77 0.97 6.08
C MET A 54 -4.85 2.07 5.51
N ALA A 55 -5.45 3.15 5.00
CA ALA A 55 -4.68 4.28 4.46
C ALA A 55 -3.77 4.91 5.52
N THR A 56 -4.28 5.13 6.73
CA THR A 56 -3.52 5.67 7.87
C THR A 56 -2.31 4.80 8.19
N MET A 57 -2.52 3.49 8.29
CA MET A 57 -1.43 2.54 8.58
C MET A 57 -0.40 2.46 7.45
N HIS A 58 -0.84 2.51 6.18
CA HIS A 58 0.08 2.52 5.04
C HIS A 58 0.94 3.78 4.99
N LEU A 59 0.37 4.96 5.30
CA LEU A 59 1.13 6.21 5.33
C LEU A 59 2.13 6.23 6.49
N LEU A 60 1.72 5.79 7.69
CA LEU A 60 2.63 5.62 8.84
C LEU A 60 3.78 4.66 8.49
N GLN A 61 3.48 3.53 7.84
CA GLN A 61 4.48 2.57 7.38
C GLN A 61 5.43 3.19 6.35
N ALA A 62 4.91 3.93 5.36
CA ALA A 62 5.70 4.54 4.31
C ALA A 62 6.73 5.53 4.86
N HIS A 63 6.31 6.43 5.76
CA HIS A 63 7.22 7.39 6.38
C HIS A 63 8.24 6.72 7.31
N SER A 64 7.84 5.70 8.06
CA SER A 64 8.76 4.89 8.87
C SER A 64 9.82 4.18 8.01
N ALA A 65 9.40 3.59 6.89
CA ALA A 65 10.29 2.90 5.96
C ALA A 65 11.25 3.86 5.24
N GLN A 66 10.78 5.05 4.84
CA GLN A 66 11.63 6.07 4.24
C GLN A 66 12.70 6.56 5.22
N MET A 67 12.33 6.80 6.48
CA MET A 67 13.29 7.15 7.53
C MET A 67 14.33 6.05 7.77
N ALA A 68 13.91 4.77 7.80
CA ALA A 68 14.85 3.64 7.88
C ALA A 68 15.76 3.55 6.63
N GLY A 69 15.23 3.90 5.44
CA GLY A 69 16.00 3.99 4.21
C GLY A 69 17.08 5.08 4.27
N LYS A 70 16.76 6.24 4.85
CA LYS A 70 17.72 7.33 5.10
C LYS A 70 18.87 6.87 6.00
N LEU A 71 18.54 6.18 7.09
CA LEU A 71 19.54 5.61 8.00
C LEU A 71 20.47 4.60 7.28
N LYS A 72 19.90 3.67 6.51
CA LYS A 72 20.69 2.69 5.72
C LYS A 72 21.60 3.35 4.69
N GLY A 73 21.17 4.48 4.13
CA GLY A 73 21.95 5.29 3.20
C GLY A 73 22.97 6.22 3.86
N ASN A 74 23.13 6.19 5.18
CA ASN A 74 23.96 7.13 5.95
C ASN A 74 23.56 8.61 5.73
N ARG A 75 22.28 8.85 5.47
CA ARG A 75 21.65 10.16 5.21
C ARG A 75 20.93 10.63 6.47
N CYS A 76 21.71 11.03 7.47
CA CYS A 76 21.21 11.26 8.83
C CYS A 76 21.25 12.74 9.26
N GLU A 77 21.31 13.64 8.28
CA GLU A 77 21.13 15.06 8.53
C GLU A 77 19.71 15.32 9.05
N VAL A 78 19.56 16.35 9.88
CA VAL A 78 18.24 16.75 10.41
C VAL A 78 17.26 17.01 9.27
N THR A 79 17.72 17.61 8.17
CA THR A 79 16.92 17.89 6.97
C THR A 79 16.46 16.64 6.23
N ASP A 80 17.15 15.51 6.40
CA ASP A 80 16.77 14.23 5.78
C ASP A 80 15.70 13.49 6.60
N SER A 81 15.65 13.67 7.92
CA SER A 81 14.77 12.92 8.83
C SER A 81 13.54 13.70 9.28
N LEU A 82 13.67 15.02 9.47
CA LEU A 82 12.63 15.89 10.02
C LEU A 82 11.29 15.82 9.25
N PRO A 83 11.25 15.82 7.90
CA PRO A 83 9.97 15.73 7.18
C PRO A 83 9.22 14.43 7.47
N HIS A 84 9.94 13.32 7.67
CA HIS A 84 9.30 12.03 7.98
C HIS A 84 8.74 12.02 9.42
N LEU A 85 9.46 12.59 10.39
CA LEU A 85 8.96 12.73 11.77
C LEU A 85 7.72 13.62 11.84
N GLN A 86 7.69 14.74 11.11
CA GLN A 86 6.53 15.65 11.04
C GLN A 86 5.31 14.97 10.42
N ALA A 87 5.51 14.22 9.34
CA ALA A 87 4.44 13.46 8.70
C ALA A 87 3.89 12.36 9.63
N LEU A 88 4.77 11.59 10.28
CA LEU A 88 4.37 10.61 11.29
C LEU A 88 3.56 11.25 12.42
N ARG A 89 3.98 12.44 12.89
CA ARG A 89 3.27 13.14 13.96
C ARG A 89 1.88 13.60 13.56
N THR A 90 1.75 14.09 12.33
CA THR A 90 0.45 14.48 11.76
C THR A 90 -0.46 13.27 11.66
N LEU A 91 0.03 12.18 11.05
CA LEU A 91 -0.72 10.93 10.88
C LEU A 91 -1.07 10.25 12.21
N ALA A 92 -0.28 10.46 13.27
CA ALA A 92 -0.59 9.94 14.59
C ALA A 92 -1.84 10.59 15.23
N ASN A 93 -2.33 11.71 14.71
CA ASN A 93 -3.63 12.27 15.11
C ASN A 93 -4.81 11.54 14.44
N ASP A 94 -4.55 10.77 13.38
CA ASP A 94 -5.57 10.03 12.65
C ASP A 94 -5.84 8.64 13.26
N LEU A 95 -5.08 8.22 14.29
CA LEU A 95 -5.20 6.89 14.88
C LEU A 95 -6.59 6.62 15.47
N GLU A 96 -7.13 7.51 16.30
CA GLU A 96 -8.46 7.32 16.88
C GLU A 96 -9.58 7.55 15.85
N PRO A 97 -9.54 8.61 15.01
CA PRO A 97 -10.54 8.81 13.96
C PRO A 97 -10.60 7.68 12.92
N ALA A 98 -9.46 7.05 12.62
CA ALA A 98 -9.41 5.97 11.64
C ALA A 98 -9.88 4.62 12.19
N PHE A 99 -9.86 4.44 13.51
CA PHE A 99 -10.28 3.21 14.18
C PHE A 99 -11.40 3.48 15.21
N PRO A 100 -12.59 3.93 14.77
CA PRO A 100 -13.66 4.34 15.68
C PRO A 100 -14.15 3.20 16.59
N GLY A 101 -14.04 1.94 16.16
CA GLY A 101 -14.38 0.78 16.99
C GLY A 101 -13.36 0.45 18.09
N LEU A 102 -12.16 1.05 18.03
CA LEU A 102 -11.09 0.90 19.02
C LEU A 102 -10.85 2.18 19.83
N ALA A 103 -11.35 3.33 19.35
CA ALA A 103 -11.10 4.64 19.96
C ALA A 103 -11.56 4.74 21.42
N ASP A 104 -12.59 3.98 21.81
CA ASP A 104 -13.09 3.93 23.19
C ASP A 104 -12.35 2.92 24.09
N ASP A 105 -11.46 2.07 23.54
CA ASP A 105 -10.58 1.21 24.35
C ASP A 105 -9.41 2.06 24.88
N SER A 106 -9.31 2.19 26.20
CA SER A 106 -8.30 3.02 26.84
C SER A 106 -6.87 2.59 26.46
N ARG A 107 -6.62 1.30 26.25
CA ARG A 107 -5.28 0.82 25.85
C ARG A 107 -4.94 1.29 24.44
N PHE A 108 -5.92 1.33 23.54
CA PHE A 108 -5.70 1.86 22.19
C PHE A 108 -5.39 3.35 22.23
N ALA A 109 -6.20 4.12 22.99
CA ALA A 109 -5.97 5.55 23.19
C ALA A 109 -4.60 5.85 23.83
N ASP A 110 -4.18 5.03 24.81
CA ASP A 110 -2.87 5.15 25.46
C ASP A 110 -1.72 4.89 24.48
N HIS A 111 -1.82 3.86 23.62
CA HIS A 111 -0.82 3.61 22.59
C HIS A 111 -0.75 4.75 21.57
N ALA A 112 -1.89 5.28 21.14
CA ALA A 112 -1.95 6.42 20.21
C ALA A 112 -1.35 7.68 20.83
N ALA A 113 -1.69 7.99 22.09
CA ALA A 113 -1.10 9.09 22.85
C ALA A 113 0.41 8.91 23.05
N GLY A 114 0.86 7.70 23.39
CA GLY A 114 2.28 7.39 23.56
C GLY A 114 3.09 7.56 22.27
N MET A 115 2.54 7.14 21.14
CA MET A 115 3.15 7.38 19.82
C MET A 115 3.29 8.88 19.53
N ARG A 116 2.24 9.68 19.77
CA ARG A 116 2.30 11.14 19.62
C ARG A 116 3.35 11.76 20.52
N ALA A 117 3.42 11.36 21.80
CA ALA A 117 4.37 11.90 22.76
C ALA A 117 5.84 11.63 22.35
N ARG A 118 6.15 10.41 21.87
CA ARG A 118 7.49 10.07 21.36
C ARG A 118 7.87 10.87 20.13
N LEU A 119 6.92 11.06 19.21
CA LEU A 119 7.13 11.89 18.02
C LEU A 119 7.31 13.37 18.38
N ASP A 120 6.53 13.89 19.34
CA ASP A 120 6.69 15.25 19.86
C ASP A 120 8.06 15.44 20.50
N GLN A 121 8.55 14.45 21.26
CA GLN A 121 9.90 14.48 21.82
C GLN A 121 10.99 14.50 20.73
N ALA A 122 10.84 13.66 19.69
CA ALA A 122 11.78 13.61 18.57
C ALA A 122 11.76 14.90 17.72
N LEU A 123 10.62 15.58 17.64
CA LEU A 123 10.50 16.87 16.96
C LEU A 123 11.06 18.03 17.80
N ALA A 124 10.91 17.97 19.12
CA ALA A 124 11.49 18.95 20.03
C ALA A 124 13.03 18.86 20.09
N ASN A 125 13.58 17.66 19.93
CA ASN A 125 15.02 17.41 19.82
C ASN A 125 15.34 16.63 18.54
N PRO A 126 15.35 17.30 17.37
CA PRO A 126 15.54 16.63 16.09
C PRO A 126 16.82 15.78 16.07
N PRO A 127 16.76 14.51 15.62
CA PRO A 127 17.91 13.62 15.64
C PRO A 127 19.00 14.14 14.70
N ALA A 128 20.14 14.53 15.29
CA ALA A 128 21.32 14.97 14.57
C ALA A 128 22.34 13.82 14.48
N GLY A 129 22.53 13.30 13.26
CA GLY A 129 23.43 12.18 13.00
C GLY A 129 22.77 10.80 13.11
N CYS A 130 23.50 9.77 12.68
CA CYS A 130 22.92 8.45 12.46
C CYS A 130 22.56 7.69 13.74
N GLU A 131 23.28 7.91 14.84
CA GLU A 131 22.96 7.25 16.09
C GLU A 131 21.65 7.78 16.70
N ALA A 132 21.51 9.10 16.76
CA ALA A 132 20.27 9.74 17.20
C ALA A 132 19.08 9.36 16.30
N LEU A 133 19.29 9.31 14.97
CA LEU A 133 18.25 8.89 14.03
C LEU A 133 17.85 7.42 14.22
N LYS A 134 18.82 6.54 14.51
CA LYS A 134 18.58 5.13 14.80
C LYS A 134 17.78 4.95 16.10
N GLU A 135 18.11 5.70 17.14
CA GLU A 135 17.37 5.69 18.41
C GLU A 135 15.92 6.16 18.20
N ALA A 136 15.73 7.29 17.50
CA ALA A 136 14.40 7.80 17.16
C ALA A 136 13.59 6.77 16.33
N ALA A 137 14.22 6.14 15.34
CA ALA A 137 13.59 5.10 14.53
C ALA A 137 13.21 3.84 15.36
N SER A 138 14.04 3.45 16.34
CA SER A 138 13.74 2.35 17.25
C SER A 138 12.54 2.68 18.14
N SER A 139 12.53 3.86 18.76
CA SER A 139 11.43 4.33 19.63
C SER A 139 10.09 4.38 18.90
N VAL A 140 10.09 4.87 17.65
CA VAL A 140 8.90 4.85 16.77
C VAL A 140 8.51 3.40 16.44
N GLY A 141 9.46 2.55 16.06
CA GLY A 141 9.20 1.15 15.74
C GLY A 141 8.62 0.34 16.91
N GLU A 142 9.09 0.60 18.13
CA GLU A 142 8.57 0.01 19.37
C GLU A 142 7.12 0.46 19.64
N SER A 143 6.80 1.72 19.39
CA SER A 143 5.42 2.24 19.47
C SER A 143 4.48 1.51 18.51
N CYS A 144 4.92 1.36 17.25
CA CYS A 144 4.18 0.61 16.23
C CYS A 144 3.98 -0.85 16.66
N ARG A 145 5.03 -1.49 17.18
CA ARG A 145 4.99 -2.89 17.62
C ARG A 145 4.07 -3.08 18.82
N ALA A 146 4.14 -2.21 19.82
CA ALA A 146 3.36 -2.32 21.04
C ALA A 146 1.85 -2.23 20.76
N CYS A 147 1.44 -1.24 19.95
CA CYS A 147 0.04 -1.12 19.52
C CYS A 147 -0.43 -2.34 18.72
N HIS A 148 0.37 -2.79 17.75
CA HIS A 148 0.02 -3.97 16.94
C HIS A 148 -0.01 -5.27 17.73
N LEU A 149 0.79 -5.42 18.79
CA LEU A 149 0.74 -6.61 19.64
C LEU A 149 -0.63 -6.78 20.30
N ASP A 150 -1.26 -5.67 20.69
CA ASP A 150 -2.54 -5.68 21.39
C ASP A 150 -3.74 -5.71 20.43
N PHE A 151 -3.62 -5.12 19.23
CA PHE A 151 -4.76 -4.83 18.35
C PHE A 151 -4.66 -5.41 16.93
N ARG A 152 -3.57 -6.10 16.57
CA ARG A 152 -3.38 -6.70 15.23
C ARG A 152 -3.18 -8.22 15.36
N THR A 153 -4.30 -8.94 15.42
CA THR A 153 -4.34 -10.41 15.29
C THR A 153 -4.47 -10.85 13.84
#